data_AF-W0GU68-F1
#
_entry.id   AF-W0GU68-F1
#
_cell.length_a   1.000
_cell.length_b   1.000
_cell.length_c   1.000
_cell.angle_alpha   90.00
_cell.angle_beta   90.00
_cell.angle_gamma   90.00
#
_symmetry.space_group_name_H-M   'P 1'
#
loop_
_entity.id
_entity.type
_entity.pdbx_description
1 polymer ?
#
loop_
_entity_poly.entity_id
_entity_poly.type
_entity_poly.pdbx_seq_one_letter_code
_entity_poly.pdbx_strand_id
1 'polypeptide(L)' 'MVPQISTFVPDHGFNGFGLMDWQPEALAALKKDVPFFVRPAVRKRVEAMADSDGRSNIDLDFYKSAKQAMAPS' A
#
# COMPACT_ATOMS: atom_id res chain seq x y z
N MET A 1 -26.02 -14.62 -0.41
CA MET A 1 -24.64 -14.37 -0.87
C MET A 1 -24.47 -12.87 -1.01
N VAL A 2 -23.55 -12.26 -0.27
CA VAL A 2 -23.34 -10.81 -0.26
C VAL A 2 -22.62 -10.35 -1.54
N PRO A 3 -23.17 -9.40 -2.29
CA PRO A 3 -22.41 -8.69 -3.30
C PRO A 3 -22.16 -7.24 -2.85
N GLN A 4 -21.05 -6.69 -3.35
CA GLN A 4 -20.69 -5.26 -3.41
C GLN A 4 -19.94 -4.72 -2.18
N ILE A 5 -18.63 -5.01 -2.14
CA ILE A 5 -17.68 -4.17 -1.41
C ILE A 5 -17.67 -2.79 -2.07
N SER A 6 -18.03 -1.79 -1.27
CA SER A 6 -18.06 -0.39 -1.64
C SER A 6 -16.67 0.06 -2.09
N THR A 7 -16.46 0.23 -3.40
CA THR A 7 -15.33 0.96 -3.95
C THR A 7 -15.54 2.44 -3.62
N PHE A 8 -15.15 2.80 -2.40
CA PHE A 8 -14.96 4.18 -1.99
C PHE A 8 -13.74 4.70 -2.76
N VAL A 9 -13.97 5.39 -3.87
CA VAL A 9 -12.93 6.15 -4.58
C VAL A 9 -12.99 7.58 -4.05
N PRO A 10 -12.15 7.94 -3.06
CA PRO A 10 -11.89 9.34 -2.80
C PRO A 10 -11.15 9.91 -4.01
N ASP A 11 -11.75 10.93 -4.64
CA ASP A 11 -11.14 11.80 -5.63
C ASP A 11 -9.89 12.45 -5.02
N HIS A 12 -8.73 11.82 -5.20
CA HIS A 12 -7.44 12.40 -4.84
C HIS A 12 -6.91 13.18 -6.04
N GLY A 13 -7.30 14.45 -6.10
CA GLY A 13 -6.70 15.44 -6.98
C GLY A 13 -5.18 15.52 -6.82
N PHE A 14 -4.50 15.58 -7.98
CA PHE A 14 -3.15 16.11 -8.20
C PHE A 14 -2.04 15.64 -7.24
N ASN A 15 -1.46 14.46 -7.50
CA ASN A 15 -0.06 14.18 -7.12
C ASN A 15 0.81 13.99 -8.37
N GLY A 16 1.21 15.11 -8.97
CA GLY A 16 2.13 15.20 -10.11
C GLY A 16 3.61 14.92 -9.77
N PHE A 17 3.91 13.95 -8.90
CA PHE A 17 5.29 13.54 -8.61
C PHE A 17 5.41 12.04 -8.26
N GLY A 18 5.19 11.14 -9.23
CA GLY A 18 5.82 9.80 -9.31
C GLY A 18 5.82 8.87 -8.08
N LEU A 19 4.95 9.08 -7.09
CA LEU A 19 4.86 8.28 -5.87
C LEU A 19 3.44 7.70 -5.80
N MET A 20 3.33 6.38 -5.76
CA MET A 20 2.07 5.62 -5.65
C MET A 20 1.15 6.20 -4.57
N ASP A 21 -0.17 6.10 -4.73
CA ASP A 21 -1.15 6.62 -3.76
C ASP A 21 -1.17 5.77 -2.49
N TRP A 22 -0.33 6.10 -1.51
CA TRP A 22 -0.32 5.42 -0.22
C TRP A 22 -1.37 6.01 0.72
N GLN A 23 -2.29 5.17 1.19
CA GLN A 23 -3.25 5.56 2.21
C GLN A 23 -2.55 5.94 3.52
N PRO A 24 -3.08 6.92 4.28
CA PRO A 24 -2.49 7.38 5.54
C PRO A 24 -2.39 6.26 6.57
N GLU A 25 -3.35 5.33 6.56
CA GLU A 25 -3.38 4.16 7.43
C GLU A 25 -2.24 3.18 7.12
N ALA A 26 -1.98 2.91 5.83
CA ALA A 26 -0.85 2.10 5.39
C ALA A 26 0.50 2.75 5.76
N LEU A 27 0.62 4.06 5.59
CA LEU A 27 1.82 4.81 6.00
C LEU A 27 2.03 4.78 7.52
N ALA A 28 0.97 4.85 8.31
CA ALA A 28 1.04 4.75 9.76
C ALA A 28 1.50 3.35 10.20
N ALA A 29 0.95 2.29 9.59
CA ALA A 29 1.38 0.91 9.84
C ALA A 29 2.84 0.70 9.42
N LEU A 30 3.24 1.19 8.24
CA LEU A 30 4.64 1.16 7.78
C LEU A 30 5.58 1.86 8.77
N LYS A 31 5.21 3.03 9.29
CA LYS A 31 6.01 3.75 10.32
C LYS A 31 6.11 2.99 11.63
N LYS A 32 5.02 2.33 12.06
CA LYS A 32 4.96 1.59 13.33
C LYS A 32 5.73 0.27 13.27
N ASP A 33 5.63 -0.42 12.14
CA ASP A 33 6.20 -1.75 11.96
C ASP A 33 7.63 -1.75 11.44
N VAL A 34 8.00 -0.75 10.64
CA VAL A 34 9.23 -0.77 9.86
C VAL A 34 10.14 0.37 10.30
N PRO A 35 11.35 0.06 10.80
CA PRO A 35 12.33 1.08 11.17
C PRO A 35 12.82 1.84 9.93
N PHE A 36 13.28 3.08 10.12
CA PHE A 36 13.47 4.04 9.03
C PHE A 36 14.39 3.57 7.88
N PHE A 37 15.38 2.74 8.18
CA PHE A 37 16.30 2.16 7.19
C PHE A 37 15.60 1.23 6.19
N VAL A 38 14.58 0.51 6.68
CA VAL A 38 13.89 -0.54 5.93
C VAL A 38 12.62 0.01 5.25
N ARG A 39 12.13 1.18 5.67
CA ARG A 39 10.98 1.89 5.05
C ARG A 39 11.12 2.03 3.52
N PRO A 40 12.24 2.51 2.94
CA PRO A 40 12.36 2.60 1.48
C PRO A 40 12.36 1.23 0.78
N ALA A 41 12.88 0.18 1.43
CA ALA A 41 12.90 -1.17 0.86
C ALA A 41 11.50 -1.80 0.82
N VAL A 42 10.77 -1.73 1.94
CA VAL A 42 9.39 -2.24 2.03
C VAL A 42 8.48 -1.45 1.10
N ARG A 43 8.59 -0.13 1.10
CA ARG A 43 7.78 0.73 0.24
C ARG A 43 7.95 0.35 -1.25
N LYS A 44 9.19 0.27 -1.74
CA LYS A 44 9.47 -0.15 -3.13
C LYS A 44 8.90 -1.53 -3.45
N ARG A 45 8.98 -2.47 -2.50
CA ARG A 45 8.50 -3.84 -2.70
C ARG A 45 6.97 -3.87 -2.79
N VAL A 46 6.29 -3.13 -1.93
CA VAL A 46 4.82 -3.01 -1.93
C VAL A 46 4.34 -2.27 -3.18
N GLU A 47 5.04 -1.21 -3.60
CA GLU A 47 4.78 -0.49 -4.84
C GLU A 47 4.92 -1.41 -6.07
N ALA A 48 5.97 -2.22 -6.14
CA ALA A 48 6.15 -3.20 -7.22
C ALA A 48 5.07 -4.29 -7.23
N MET A 49 4.60 -4.72 -6.06
CA MET A 49 3.48 -5.67 -5.97
C MET A 49 2.17 -5.05 -6.46
N ALA A 50 1.91 -3.79 -6.12
CA ALA A 50 0.69 -3.12 -6.56
C ALA A 50 0.72 -2.83 -8.06
N ASP A 51 1.86 -2.42 -8.60
CA ASP A 51 2.07 -2.26 -10.05
C ASP A 51 1.80 -3.58 -10.79
N SER A 52 2.31 -4.71 -10.26
CA SER A 52 2.03 -6.04 -10.82
C SER A 52 0.56 -6.46 -10.72
N ASP A 53 -0.19 -5.94 -9.74
CA ASP A 53 -1.64 -6.17 -9.57
C ASP A 53 -2.49 -5.15 -10.38
N GLY A 54 -1.84 -4.22 -11.09
CA GLY A 54 -2.50 -3.13 -11.83
C GLY A 54 -3.16 -2.08 -10.92
N ARG A 55 -2.74 -1.99 -9.66
CA ARG A 55 -3.26 -1.03 -8.68
C ARG A 55 -2.30 0.13 -8.53
N SER A 56 -2.83 1.34 -8.53
CA SER A 56 -2.05 2.57 -8.30
C SER A 56 -2.17 3.11 -6.87
N ASN A 57 -2.92 2.43 -6.00
CA ASN A 57 -3.19 2.82 -4.61
C ASN A 57 -2.82 1.68 -3.64
N ILE A 58 -2.11 2.01 -2.57
CA ILE A 58 -1.73 1.12 -1.47
C ILE A 58 -2.62 1.39 -0.26
N ASP A 59 -3.58 0.49 -0.04
CA ASP A 59 -4.40 0.46 1.17
C ASP A 59 -3.70 -0.26 2.33
N LEU A 60 -4.19 -0.06 3.57
CA LEU A 60 -3.70 -0.77 4.76
C LEU A 60 -3.82 -2.29 4.61
N ASP A 61 -4.93 -2.80 4.05
CA ASP A 61 -5.14 -4.24 3.88
C ASP A 61 -4.11 -4.83 2.89
N PHE A 62 -3.92 -4.17 1.75
CA PHE A 62 -2.91 -4.55 0.77
C PHE A 62 -1.50 -4.51 1.35
N TYR A 63 -1.16 -3.44 2.08
CA TYR A 63 0.14 -3.33 2.76
C TYR A 63 0.37 -4.50 3.73
N LYS A 64 -0.64 -4.87 4.53
CA LYS A 64 -0.53 -6.00 5.47
C LYS A 64 -0.32 -7.32 4.74
N SER A 65 -1.10 -7.61 3.69
CA SER A 65 -0.93 -8.83 2.89
C SER A 65 0.44 -8.88 2.21
N ALA A 66 0.87 -7.76 1.60
CA ALA A 66 2.17 -7.65 0.96
C ALA A 66 3.31 -7.85 1.97
N LYS A 67 3.21 -7.24 3.17
CA LYS A 67 4.16 -7.42 4.26
C LYS A 67 4.22 -8.88 4.74
N GLN A 68 3.07 -9.55 4.89
CA GLN A 68 3.03 -10.98 5.25
C GLN A 68 3.70 -11.85 4.19
N ALA A 69 3.49 -11.55 2.90
CA ALA A 69 4.15 -12.26 1.80
C ALA A 69 5.68 -12.04 1.77
N MET A 70 6.17 -10.94 2.35
CA MET A 70 7.60 -10.63 2.45
C MET A 70 8.27 -11.20 3.71
N ALA A 71 7.50 -11.48 4.76
CA ALA A 71 8.04 -12.06 5.99
C ALA A 71 8.35 -13.54 5.74
N PRO A 72 9.60 -14.01 5.99
CA PRO A 72 9.91 -15.43 5.89
C PRO A 72 9.12 -16.21 6.96
N SER A 73 8.50 -17.32 6.57
CA SER A 73 7.83 -18.26 7.50
C SER A 73 8.82 -19.04 8.33
#